data_AF-A0A8J9X2E3-F1
#
_entry.id   AF-A0A8J9X2E3-F1
#
_cell.length_a   1.000
_cell.length_b   1.000
_cell.length_c   1.000
_cell.angle_alpha   90.00
_cell.angle_beta   90.00
_cell.angle_gamma   90.00
#
_symmetry.space_group_name_H-M   'P 1'
#
loop_
_entity.id
_entity.type
_entity.pdbx_description
1 polymer ?
#
loop_
_entity_poly.entity_id
_entity_poly.type
_entity_poly.pdbx_seq_one_letter_code
_entity_poly.pdbx_strand_id
1 'polypeptide(L)'
;TLARWVAKTRKHYKAKKEGRYHTLDDDKEMRLVEAGFVFNSKTQERLRFTVLKRFEGRWEEYFSKLEKYKERFGHCVVPRRWKEDQSLASWVMRQ
;
A
#
# COMPACT_ATOMS: atom_id res chain seq x y z
N THR A 1 16.02 -18.62 4.30
CA THR A 1 15.99 -18.86 2.83
C THR A 1 14.75 -18.23 2.23
N LEU A 2 14.79 -17.88 0.95
CA LEU A 2 13.65 -17.32 0.22
C LEU A 2 12.40 -18.22 0.34
N ALA A 3 12.58 -19.55 0.29
CA ALA A 3 11.48 -20.52 0.48
C ALA A 3 10.76 -20.37 1.82
N ARG A 4 11.48 -20.21 2.94
CA ARG A 4 10.88 -20.00 4.27
C ARG A 4 10.12 -18.68 4.36
N TRP A 5 10.64 -17.64 3.71
CA TRP A 5 9.96 -16.34 3.61
C TRP A 5 8.67 -16.45 2.77
N VAL A 6 8.72 -17.08 1.59
CA VAL A 6 7.55 -17.32 0.74
C VAL A 6 6.45 -18.08 1.50
N ALA A 7 6.82 -19.15 2.23
CA ALA A 7 5.86 -19.91 3.03
C ALA A 7 5.20 -19.05 4.12
N LYS A 8 5.99 -18.23 4.83
CA LYS A 8 5.48 -17.31 5.85
C LYS A 8 4.56 -16.24 5.25
N THR A 9 4.95 -15.66 4.12
CA THR A 9 4.19 -14.64 3.38
C THR A 9 2.85 -15.19 2.90
N ARG A 10 2.81 -16.42 2.36
CA ARG A 10 1.55 -17.10 1.97
C ARG A 10 0.66 -17.42 3.18
N LYS A 11 1.24 -17.84 4.32
CA LYS A 11 0.49 -18.08 5.57
C LYS A 11 -0.20 -16.80 6.07
N HIS A 12 0.53 -15.69 6.08
CA HIS A 12 -0.04 -14.40 6.50
C HIS A 12 -1.11 -13.90 5.52
N TYR A 13 -0.89 -14.06 4.22
CA TYR A 13 -1.87 -13.73 3.21
C TYR A 13 -3.17 -14.53 3.40
N LYS A 14 -3.08 -15.84 3.66
CA LYS A 14 -4.25 -16.68 3.95
C LYS A 14 -4.99 -16.23 5.22
N ALA A 15 -4.24 -15.99 6.31
CA ALA A 15 -4.82 -15.50 7.56
C ALA A 15 -5.60 -14.19 7.36
N LYS A 16 -5.04 -13.26 6.58
CA LYS A 16 -5.68 -12.00 6.19
C LYS A 16 -7.00 -12.19 5.45
N LYS A 17 -7.05 -13.08 4.45
CA LYS A 17 -8.29 -13.32 3.68
C LYS A 17 -9.38 -14.02 4.50
N GLU A 18 -9.01 -14.72 5.56
CA GLU A 18 -9.94 -15.32 6.51
C GLU A 18 -10.31 -14.38 7.66
N GLY A 19 -9.92 -13.10 7.61
CA GLY A 19 -10.19 -12.11 8.65
C GLY A 19 -9.44 -12.36 9.96
N ARG A 20 -8.43 -13.24 9.95
CA ARG A 20 -7.57 -13.51 11.11
C ARG A 20 -6.43 -12.49 11.17
N TYR A 21 -5.93 -12.25 12.38
CA TYR A 21 -4.77 -11.38 12.59
C TYR A 21 -3.57 -11.81 11.73
N HIS A 22 -2.90 -10.84 11.10
CA HIS A 22 -1.78 -11.07 10.18
C HIS A 22 -0.76 -9.94 10.27
N THR A 23 0.49 -10.21 9.84
CA THR A 23 1.53 -9.16 9.75
C THR A 23 1.78 -8.68 8.31
N LEU A 24 1.04 -9.21 7.33
CA LEU A 24 1.15 -8.80 5.93
C LEU A 24 0.37 -7.50 5.73
N ASP A 25 1.11 -6.40 5.85
CA ASP A 25 0.60 -5.05 5.58
C ASP A 25 0.08 -4.91 4.14
N ASP A 26 -0.87 -3.99 3.94
CA ASP A 26 -1.49 -3.71 2.64
C ASP A 26 -0.45 -3.27 1.61
N ASP A 27 0.53 -2.47 2.01
CA ASP A 27 1.57 -1.97 1.11
C ASP A 27 2.53 -3.09 0.69
N LYS A 28 2.80 -4.06 1.59
CA LYS A 28 3.62 -5.24 1.26
C LYS A 28 2.88 -6.21 0.34
N GLU A 29 1.60 -6.47 0.59
CA GLU A 29 0.77 -7.28 -0.32
C GLU A 29 0.74 -6.66 -1.72
N MET A 30 0.56 -5.34 -1.78
CA MET A 30 0.51 -4.58 -3.01
C MET A 30 1.80 -4.70 -3.84
N ARG A 31 2.96 -4.42 -3.25
CA ARG A 31 4.25 -4.51 -3.96
C ARG A 31 4.52 -5.92 -4.50
N LEU A 32 4.05 -6.95 -3.81
CA LEU A 32 4.19 -8.33 -4.26
C LEU A 32 3.26 -8.62 -5.44
N VAL A 33 2.01 -8.15 -5.40
CA VAL A 33 1.07 -8.30 -6.53
C VAL A 33 1.57 -7.54 -7.78
N GLU A 34 2.10 -6.34 -7.60
CA GLU A 34 2.68 -5.54 -8.68
C GLU A 34 3.88 -6.25 -9.33
N ALA A 35 4.75 -6.85 -8.51
CA ALA A 35 5.87 -7.67 -8.96
C ALA A 35 5.43 -9.02 -9.60
N GLY A 36 4.14 -9.28 -9.77
CA GLY A 36 3.62 -10.52 -10.35
C GLY A 36 3.66 -11.72 -9.41
N PHE A 37 3.84 -11.52 -8.11
CA PHE A 37 3.94 -12.61 -7.14
C PHE A 37 2.60 -13.34 -6.95
N VAL A 38 2.62 -14.65 -7.14
CA VAL A 38 1.43 -15.51 -7.07
C VAL A 38 1.25 -16.09 -5.66
N PHE A 39 0.25 -15.58 -4.94
CA PHE A 39 -0.17 -16.13 -3.64
C PHE A 39 -1.06 -17.38 -3.79
N ASN A 40 -1.98 -17.37 -4.78
CA ASN A 40 -2.85 -18.48 -5.16
C ASN A 40 -3.28 -18.29 -6.63
N SER A 41 -3.19 -19.35 -7.44
CA SER A 41 -3.51 -19.33 -8.88
C SER A 41 -4.93 -18.85 -9.18
N LYS A 42 -5.94 -19.27 -8.41
CA LYS A 42 -7.35 -18.88 -8.64
C LYS A 42 -7.67 -17.44 -8.22
N THR A 43 -6.87 -16.88 -7.32
CA THR A 43 -7.17 -15.58 -6.70
C THR A 43 -6.37 -14.46 -7.35
N GLN A 44 -5.21 -14.76 -7.95
CA GLN A 44 -4.28 -13.76 -8.50
C GLN A 44 -4.92 -12.81 -9.51
N GLU A 45 -5.76 -13.30 -10.41
CA GLU A 45 -6.33 -12.48 -11.49
C GLU A 45 -7.33 -11.44 -10.95
N ARG A 46 -8.26 -11.86 -10.08
CA ARG A 46 -9.21 -10.95 -9.40
C ARG A 46 -8.52 -10.03 -8.39
N LEU A 47 -7.48 -10.52 -7.70
CA LEU A 47 -6.72 -9.71 -6.75
C LEU A 47 -5.94 -8.62 -7.45
N ARG A 48 -5.25 -8.93 -8.56
CA ARG A 48 -4.45 -7.93 -9.27
C ARG A 48 -5.30 -6.75 -9.67
N PHE A 49 -6.46 -6.98 -10.27
CA PHE A 49 -7.39 -5.90 -10.63
C PHE A 49 -7.86 -5.10 -9.41
N THR A 50 -8.27 -5.76 -8.34
CA THR A 50 -8.83 -5.09 -7.14
C THR A 50 -7.77 -4.33 -6.35
N VAL A 51 -6.56 -4.88 -6.25
CA VAL A 51 -5.42 -4.29 -5.53
C VAL A 51 -4.89 -3.08 -6.28
N LEU A 52 -4.74 -3.16 -7.61
CA LEU A 52 -4.33 -2.02 -8.44
C LEU A 52 -5.36 -0.88 -8.35
N LYS A 53 -6.66 -1.20 -8.46
CA LYS A 53 -7.72 -0.19 -8.32
C LYS A 53 -7.74 0.48 -6.93
N ARG A 54 -7.51 -0.28 -5.86
CA ARG A 54 -7.34 0.28 -4.50
C ARG A 54 -6.08 1.12 -4.36
N PHE A 55 -5.02 0.77 -5.08
CA PHE A 55 -3.79 1.52 -5.07
C PHE A 55 -3.96 2.87 -5.75
N GLU A 56 -4.53 2.89 -6.96
CA GLU A 56 -4.91 4.13 -7.64
C GLU A 56 -5.76 5.00 -6.71
N GLY A 57 -6.80 4.44 -6.09
CA GLY A 57 -7.63 5.20 -5.14
C GLY A 57 -6.86 5.80 -3.94
N ARG A 58 -5.92 5.06 -3.34
CA ARG A 58 -5.08 5.59 -2.25
C ARG A 58 -4.11 6.65 -2.76
N TRP A 59 -3.47 6.41 -3.90
CA TRP A 59 -2.54 7.37 -4.49
C TRP A 59 -3.25 8.68 -4.82
N GLU A 60 -4.42 8.62 -5.46
CA GLU A 60 -5.24 9.78 -5.79
C GLU A 60 -5.71 10.54 -4.53
N GLU A 61 -6.05 9.83 -3.44
CA GLU A 61 -6.39 10.47 -2.16
C GLU A 61 -5.23 11.31 -1.61
N TYR A 62 -4.02 10.74 -1.58
CA TYR A 62 -2.84 11.45 -1.09
C TYR A 62 -2.39 12.56 -2.06
N PHE A 63 -2.53 12.34 -3.36
CA PHE A 63 -2.26 13.35 -4.37
C PHE A 63 -3.19 14.56 -4.20
N SER A 64 -4.50 14.33 -4.02
CA SER A 64 -5.46 15.40 -3.73
C SER A 64 -5.14 16.15 -2.43
N LYS A 65 -4.66 15.46 -1.39
CA LYS A 65 -4.17 16.12 -0.16
C LYS A 65 -2.93 16.99 -0.44
N LEU A 66 -2.03 16.56 -1.31
CA LEU A 66 -0.86 17.33 -1.72
C LEU A 66 -1.26 18.57 -2.54
N GLU A 67 -2.26 18.46 -3.41
CA GLU A 67 -2.80 19.61 -4.15
C GLU A 67 -3.34 20.68 -3.20
N LYS A 68 -4.15 20.28 -2.21
CA LYS A 68 -4.64 21.20 -1.16
C LYS A 68 -3.52 21.82 -0.34
N TYR A 69 -2.46 21.06 -0.07
CA TYR A 69 -1.27 21.59 0.58
C TYR A 69 -0.59 22.66 -0.29
N LYS A 70 -0.43 22.39 -1.59
CA LYS A 70 0.15 23.34 -2.55
C LYS A 70 -0.72 24.60 -2.69
N GLU A 71 -2.04 24.48 -2.72
CA GLU A 71 -2.95 25.63 -2.74
C GLU A 71 -2.79 26.51 -1.50
N ARG A 72 -2.61 25.90 -0.32
CA ARG A 72 -2.48 26.63 0.95
C ARG A 72 -1.10 27.26 1.14
N PHE A 73 -0.03 26.59 0.74
CA PHE A 73 1.35 26.99 1.05
C PHE A 73 2.16 27.46 -0.17
N GLY A 74 1.62 27.32 -1.39
CA GLY A 74 2.28 27.68 -2.65
C GLY A 74 3.35 26.69 -3.13
N HIS A 75 3.64 25.63 -2.36
CA HIS A 75 4.67 24.65 -2.67
C HIS A 75 4.30 23.24 -2.18
N CYS A 76 5.00 22.22 -2.68
CA CYS A 76 4.79 20.81 -2.27
C CYS A 76 5.78 20.31 -1.19
N VAL A 77 6.58 21.21 -0.59
CA VAL A 77 7.54 20.85 0.46
C VAL A 77 6.83 20.60 1.80
N VAL A 78 6.32 19.39 1.98
CA VAL A 78 5.65 18.98 3.23
C VAL A 78 6.67 18.67 4.31
N PRO A 79 6.61 19.32 5.50
CA PRO A 79 7.52 19.02 6.60
C PRO A 79 7.39 17.58 7.08
N ARG A 80 8.53 16.90 7.33
CA ARG A 80 8.55 15.50 7.80
C ARG A 80 7.72 15.25 9.07
N ARG A 81 7.57 16.24 9.94
CA ARG A 81 6.77 16.17 11.19
C ARG A 81 5.54 17.07 11.13
N TRP A 82 4.92 17.21 9.96
CA TRP A 82 3.74 18.05 9.80
C TRP A 82 2.61 17.55 10.72
N LYS A 83 2.21 18.40 11.66
CA LYS A 83 1.27 18.03 12.73
C LYS A 83 -0.17 17.88 12.24
N GLU A 84 -0.55 18.57 11.17
CA GLU A 84 -1.92 18.57 10.66
C GLU A 84 -2.22 17.27 9.89
N ASP A 85 -1.25 16.73 9.13
CA ASP A 85 -1.39 15.43 8.49
C ASP A 85 -0.05 14.68 8.38
N GLN A 86 0.24 13.87 9.39
CA GLN A 86 1.41 12.99 9.41
C GLN A 86 1.36 11.88 8.34
N SER A 87 0.16 11.53 7.86
CA SER A 87 -0.02 10.51 6.83
C SER A 87 0.46 11.03 5.48
N LEU A 88 0.12 12.28 5.12
CA LEU A 88 0.64 12.94 3.93
C LEU A 88 2.15 13.12 4.02
N ALA A 89 2.67 13.60 5.16
CA ALA A 89 4.12 13.76 5.36
C ALA A 89 4.87 12.43 5.16
N SER A 90 4.33 11.34 5.71
CA SER A 90 4.91 10.00 5.54
C SER A 90 4.81 9.50 4.10
N TRP A 91 3.72 9.80 3.39
CA TRP A 91 3.51 9.41 2.00
C TRP A 91 4.46 10.16 1.06
N VAL A 92 4.60 11.48 1.21
CA VAL A 92 5.53 12.32 0.43
C VAL A 92 6.98 11.85 0.63
N MET A 93 7.37 11.52 1.87
CA MET A 93 8.70 10.99 2.18
C MET A 93 8.97 9.59 1.59
N ARG A 94 7.93 8.89 1.13
CA ARG A 94 8.01 7.53 0.57
C ARG A 94 7.79 7.49 -0.95
N GLN A 95 7.41 8.62 -1.58
CA GLN A 95 7.41 8.75 -3.04
C GLN A 95 8.85 8.77 -3.55
#